data_AF-A0A2P5K1I0-F1
#
_entry.id   AF-A0A2P5K1I0-F1
#
_cell.length_a   1.000
_cell.length_b   1.000
_cell.length_c   1.000
_cell.angle_alpha   90.00
_cell.angle_beta   90.00
_cell.angle_gamma   90.00
#
_symmetry.space_group_name_H-M   'P 1'
#
loop_
_entity.id
_entity.type
_entity.pdbx_description
1 polymer ?
#
loop_
_entity_poly.entity_id
_entity_poly.type
_entity_poly.pdbx_seq_one_letter_code
_entity_poly.pdbx_strand_id
1 'polypeptide(L)'
;MAEQFELIDDRKINEKPPYFPVISQYCGYANYSRTRSDDRYLVAAWYFENSKKFLQAEEELLQYLEGHGRVSNIMMDISEEIKRSGKDERYEGEIMFDVTQYENEITSGYFLVYNNPFGIRDDYFIVYYGFIGSVNLSNQTVFLKELIANGYYINEPGTVGNLNNPFK
;
A
#
# COMPACT_ATOMS: atom_id res chain seq x y z
N MET A 1 -13.12 14.84 14.03
CA MET A 1 -11.78 14.21 14.05
C MET A 1 -10.86 15.15 13.30
N ALA A 2 -9.70 15.54 13.84
CA ALA A 2 -8.72 16.25 13.02
C ALA A 2 -8.23 15.27 11.95
N GLU A 3 -8.25 15.66 10.67
CA GLU A 3 -7.60 14.87 9.62
C GLU A 3 -6.13 14.72 10.00
N GLN A 4 -5.72 13.47 10.22
CA GLN A 4 -4.39 13.14 10.73
C GLN A 4 -3.32 13.25 9.63
N PHE A 5 -3.76 13.23 8.37
CA PHE A 5 -2.93 13.37 7.19
C PHE A 5 -3.49 14.48 6.31
N GLU A 6 -2.58 15.30 5.79
CA GLU A 6 -2.87 16.35 4.82
C GLU A 6 -2.15 15.99 3.51
N LEU A 7 -2.85 16.12 2.39
CA LEU A 7 -2.26 15.91 1.08
C LEU A 7 -1.22 17.01 0.80
N ILE A 8 -0.01 16.59 0.44
CA ILE A 8 1.06 17.48 -0.03
C ILE A 8 1.02 17.44 -1.56
N ASP A 9 0.71 18.60 -2.16
CA ASP A 9 0.55 18.79 -3.61
C ASP A 9 -0.62 18.01 -4.25
N ASP A 10 -0.81 18.20 -5.56
CA ASP A 10 -1.81 17.45 -6.31
C ASP A 10 -1.44 15.97 -6.44
N ARG A 11 -2.46 15.11 -6.44
CA ARG A 11 -2.31 13.70 -6.81
C ARG A 11 -1.76 13.59 -8.22
N LYS A 12 -0.75 12.74 -8.39
CA LYS A 12 -0.04 12.55 -9.65
C LYS A 12 -0.62 11.34 -10.36
N ILE A 13 -1.33 11.58 -11.46
CA ILE A 13 -2.08 10.56 -12.22
C ILE A 13 -1.32 10.26 -13.51
N ASN A 14 -1.13 8.98 -13.82
CA ASN A 14 -0.30 8.51 -14.93
C ASN A 14 1.15 8.98 -14.86
N GLU A 15 1.61 9.30 -13.65
CA GLU A 15 2.98 9.67 -13.36
C GLU A 15 3.67 8.54 -12.58
N LYS A 16 4.91 8.26 -12.97
CA LYS A 16 5.75 7.26 -12.34
C LYS A 16 5.93 7.58 -10.84
N PRO A 17 5.59 6.66 -9.92
CA PRO A 17 5.93 6.81 -8.52
C PRO A 17 7.43 6.95 -8.29
N PRO A 18 7.88 7.87 -7.43
CA PRO A 18 9.29 8.02 -7.12
C PRO A 18 9.83 6.74 -6.45
N TYR A 19 11.14 6.51 -6.58
CA TYR A 19 11.90 5.40 -5.96
C TYR A 19 11.63 3.98 -6.48
N PHE A 20 10.69 3.80 -7.43
CA PHE A 20 10.32 2.49 -7.95
C PHE A 20 10.44 2.43 -9.48
N PRO A 21 10.57 1.23 -10.08
CA PRO A 21 10.49 1.06 -11.52
C PRO A 21 9.08 1.34 -12.07
N VAL A 22 8.99 1.57 -13.37
CA VAL A 22 7.69 1.64 -14.07
C VAL A 22 7.27 0.20 -14.38
N ILE A 23 6.31 -0.31 -13.61
CA ILE A 23 5.80 -1.69 -13.78
C ILE A 23 4.39 -1.74 -14.39
N SER A 24 3.70 -0.60 -14.49
CA SER A 24 2.43 -0.47 -15.20
C SER A 24 2.34 0.86 -15.95
N GLN A 25 1.63 0.86 -17.07
CA GLN A 25 1.24 2.08 -17.79
C GLN A 25 0.16 2.88 -17.04
N TYR A 26 -0.58 2.22 -16.13
CA TYR A 26 -1.60 2.83 -15.29
C TYR A 26 -1.05 2.91 -13.86
N CYS A 27 -0.49 4.06 -13.51
CA CYS A 27 0.08 4.29 -12.19
C CYS A 27 -0.18 5.71 -11.71
N GLY A 28 0.00 5.92 -10.41
CA GLY A 28 -0.08 7.24 -9.82
C GLY A 28 0.38 7.22 -8.38
N TYR A 29 0.59 8.40 -7.82
CA TYR A 29 0.98 8.54 -6.42
C TYR A 29 0.47 9.84 -5.81
N ALA A 30 0.50 9.87 -4.48
CA ALA A 30 0.17 11.03 -3.67
C ALA A 30 1.14 11.11 -2.48
N ASN A 31 1.52 12.32 -2.12
CA ASN A 31 2.33 12.57 -0.92
C ASN A 31 1.45 13.10 0.19
N TYR A 32 1.72 12.70 1.42
CA TYR A 32 0.99 13.15 2.59
C TYR A 32 1.95 13.63 3.68
N SER A 33 1.54 14.64 4.43
CA SER A 33 2.17 15.03 5.69
C SER A 33 1.26 14.62 6.82
N ARG A 34 1.84 14.22 7.95
CA ARG A 34 1.07 14.06 9.18
C ARG A 34 0.87 15.44 9.83
N THR A 35 -0.35 15.70 10.29
CA THR A 35 -0.71 17.01 10.86
C THR A 35 0.22 17.37 12.02
N ARG A 36 0.82 18.57 11.95
CA ARG A 36 1.82 19.08 12.90
C ARG A 36 3.13 18.26 12.98
N SER A 37 3.50 17.62 11.88
CA SER A 37 4.76 16.90 11.75
C SER A 37 5.41 17.19 10.39
N ASP A 38 6.73 17.12 10.35
CA ASP A 38 7.51 17.18 9.10
C ASP A 38 7.63 15.80 8.41
N ASP A 39 7.00 14.76 8.98
CA ASP A 39 6.95 13.41 8.44
C ASP A 39 6.27 13.41 7.06
N ARG A 40 6.90 12.77 6.07
CA ARG A 40 6.37 12.63 4.72
C ARG A 40 6.06 11.18 4.39
N TYR A 41 4.88 10.97 3.84
CA TYR A 41 4.39 9.67 3.43
C TYR A 41 4.10 9.66 1.93
N LEU A 42 4.33 8.52 1.30
CA LEU A 42 4.06 8.26 -0.10
C LEU A 42 3.03 7.13 -0.18
N VAL A 43 1.94 7.38 -0.92
CA VAL A 43 1.03 6.33 -1.36
C VAL A 43 1.15 6.23 -2.88
N ALA A 44 1.58 5.07 -3.38
CA ALA A 44 1.71 4.82 -4.81
C ALA A 44 0.86 3.61 -5.20
N ALA A 45 0.27 3.65 -6.40
CA ALA A 45 -0.56 2.57 -6.90
C ALA A 45 -0.24 2.27 -8.36
N TRP A 46 -0.28 0.99 -8.70
CA TRP A 46 -0.17 0.46 -10.06
C TRP A 46 -1.37 -0.44 -10.32
N TYR A 47 -2.05 -0.22 -11.45
CA TYR A 47 -3.23 -0.96 -11.86
C TYR A 47 -2.94 -1.89 -13.05
N PHE A 48 -3.58 -3.06 -13.05
CA PHE A 48 -3.50 -4.03 -14.12
C PHE A 48 -4.88 -4.64 -14.40
N GLU A 49 -5.24 -4.71 -15.67
CA GLU A 49 -6.45 -5.37 -16.19
C GLU A 49 -6.19 -6.81 -16.68
N ASN A 50 -4.95 -7.30 -16.50
CA ASN A 50 -4.50 -8.57 -17.05
C ASN A 50 -3.60 -9.30 -16.05
N SER A 51 -4.03 -10.50 -15.64
CA SER A 51 -3.34 -11.32 -14.64
C SER A 51 -1.90 -11.69 -15.00
N LYS A 52 -1.58 -11.90 -16.30
CA LYS A 52 -0.22 -12.23 -16.73
C LYS A 52 0.71 -11.03 -16.61
N LYS A 53 0.26 -9.85 -17.05
CA LYS A 53 1.03 -8.61 -16.89
C LYS A 53 1.23 -8.26 -15.42
N PHE A 54 0.18 -8.47 -14.61
CA PHE A 54 0.23 -8.28 -13.18
C PHE A 54 1.26 -9.21 -12.52
N LEU A 55 1.21 -10.52 -12.82
CA LEU A 55 2.18 -11.50 -12.32
C LEU A 55 3.62 -11.15 -12.68
N GLN A 56 3.86 -10.78 -13.94
CA GLN A 56 5.18 -10.36 -14.39
C GLN A 56 5.66 -9.11 -13.62
N ALA A 57 4.79 -8.11 -13.46
CA ALA A 57 5.12 -6.89 -12.74
C ALA A 57 5.41 -7.13 -11.24
N GLU A 58 4.70 -8.07 -10.62
CA GLU A 58 4.92 -8.48 -9.22
C GLU A 58 6.32 -9.10 -9.06
N GLU A 59 6.71 -10.00 -9.96
CA GLU A 59 8.04 -10.63 -9.97
C GLU A 59 9.14 -9.60 -10.23
N GLU A 60 8.99 -8.75 -11.25
CA GLU A 60 9.95 -7.70 -11.59
C GLU A 60 10.12 -6.70 -10.44
N LEU A 61 9.02 -6.31 -9.78
CA LEU A 61 9.07 -5.43 -8.62
C LEU A 61 9.78 -6.10 -7.46
N LEU A 62 9.46 -7.36 -7.14
CA LEU A 62 10.09 -8.07 -6.03
C LEU A 62 11.61 -8.17 -6.22
N GLN A 63 12.06 -8.58 -7.41
CA GLN A 63 13.48 -8.63 -7.76
C GLN A 63 14.15 -7.26 -7.61
N TYR A 64 13.47 -6.19 -8.03
CA TYR A 64 13.97 -4.83 -7.83
C TYR A 64 14.13 -4.51 -6.33
N LEU A 65 13.11 -4.78 -5.51
CA LEU A 65 13.14 -4.47 -4.08
C LEU A 65 14.24 -5.24 -3.35
N GLU A 66 14.39 -6.53 -3.62
CA GLU A 66 15.46 -7.37 -3.04
C GLU A 66 16.87 -6.88 -3.41
N GLY A 67 17.02 -6.28 -4.60
CA GLY A 67 18.28 -5.67 -5.03
C GLY A 67 18.58 -4.30 -4.41
N HIS A 68 17.60 -3.62 -3.81
CA HIS A 68 17.72 -2.22 -3.38
C HIS A 68 17.37 -1.98 -1.90
N GLY A 69 17.01 -3.03 -1.16
CA GLY A 69 16.65 -2.92 0.24
C GLY A 69 16.41 -4.27 0.89
N ARG A 70 15.82 -4.25 2.08
CA ARG A 70 15.40 -5.44 2.80
C ARG A 70 13.92 -5.67 2.55
N VAL A 71 13.58 -6.90 2.19
CA VAL A 71 12.22 -7.35 1.94
C VAL A 71 11.88 -8.45 2.93
N SER A 72 10.68 -8.40 3.50
CA SER A 72 10.12 -9.47 4.31
C SER A 72 8.60 -9.50 4.17
N ASN A 73 7.99 -10.67 4.35
CA ASN A 73 6.54 -10.79 4.42
C ASN A 73 6.12 -10.85 5.89
N ILE A 74 5.10 -10.08 6.24
CA ILE A 74 4.55 -10.02 7.60
C ILE A 74 3.03 -10.08 7.56
N MET A 75 2.45 -10.55 8.66
CA MET A 75 1.02 -10.44 8.89
C MET A 75 0.73 -9.13 9.64
N MET A 76 -0.15 -8.32 9.09
CA MET A 76 -0.51 -7.01 9.59
C MET A 76 -1.98 -6.96 10.01
N ASP A 77 -2.21 -6.72 11.30
CA ASP A 77 -3.53 -6.39 11.84
C ASP A 77 -3.86 -4.92 11.61
N ILE A 78 -4.99 -4.62 10.96
CA ILE A 78 -5.50 -3.24 10.78
C ILE A 78 -6.90 -3.03 11.38
N SER A 79 -7.35 -3.94 12.24
CA SER A 79 -8.72 -3.95 12.76
C SER A 79 -9.06 -2.68 13.53
N GLU A 80 -8.13 -2.19 14.33
CA GLU A 80 -8.31 -0.98 15.14
C GLU A 80 -8.32 0.30 14.29
N GLU A 81 -7.53 0.35 13.22
CA GLU A 81 -7.54 1.46 12.27
C GLU A 81 -8.85 1.50 11.46
N ILE A 82 -9.39 0.33 11.11
CA ILE A 82 -10.68 0.22 10.43
C ILE A 82 -11.82 0.72 11.31
N LYS A 83 -11.88 0.29 12.58
CA LYS A 83 -12.85 0.82 13.55
C LYS A 83 -12.73 2.34 13.71
N ARG A 84 -11.50 2.87 13.81
CA ARG A 84 -11.23 4.30 13.94
C ARG A 84 -11.61 5.10 12.69
N SER A 85 -11.48 4.52 11.50
CA SER A 85 -11.84 5.18 10.24
C SER A 85 -13.34 5.49 10.12
N GLY A 86 -14.19 4.82 10.90
CA GLY A 86 -15.65 4.98 10.86
C GLY A 86 -16.28 4.49 9.55
N LYS A 87 -15.54 3.78 8.70
CA LYS A 87 -16.02 3.26 7.41
C LYS A 87 -17.11 2.20 7.56
N ASP A 88 -17.11 1.47 8.67
CA ASP A 88 -18.16 0.54 9.04
C ASP A 88 -18.29 0.49 10.56
N GLU A 89 -19.24 1.25 11.12
CA GLU A 89 -19.50 1.33 12.56
C GLU A 89 -19.91 -0.01 13.19
N ARG A 90 -20.23 -1.03 12.37
CA ARG A 90 -20.67 -2.35 12.82
C ARG A 90 -19.63 -3.44 12.55
N TYR A 91 -18.47 -3.08 12.03
CA TYR A 91 -17.42 -4.05 11.75
C TYR A 91 -16.72 -4.47 13.06
N GLU A 92 -17.04 -5.66 13.53
CA GLU A 92 -16.43 -6.27 14.73
C GLU A 92 -15.41 -7.38 14.41
N GLY A 93 -15.09 -7.58 13.12
CA GLY A 93 -14.16 -8.63 12.68
C GLY A 93 -12.68 -8.27 12.88
N GLU A 94 -11.84 -9.30 12.76
CA GLU A 94 -10.39 -9.13 12.62
C GLU A 94 -10.03 -8.98 11.14
N ILE A 95 -9.25 -7.96 10.81
CA ILE A 95 -8.68 -7.75 9.46
C ILE A 95 -7.18 -7.93 9.53
N MET A 96 -6.75 -9.09 9.02
CA MET A 96 -5.35 -9.46 8.89
C MET A 96 -4.97 -9.47 7.43
N PHE A 97 -3.95 -8.68 7.07
CA PHE A 97 -3.37 -8.68 5.74
C PHE A 97 -2.00 -9.33 5.75
N ASP A 98 -1.75 -10.20 4.79
CA ASP A 98 -0.38 -10.56 4.44
C ASP A 98 0.19 -9.42 3.58
N VAL A 99 1.30 -8.82 4.01
CA VAL A 99 1.89 -7.67 3.33
C VAL A 99 3.39 -7.86 3.14
N THR A 100 3.93 -7.26 2.09
CA THR A 100 5.38 -7.21 1.91
C THR A 100 5.93 -5.94 2.54
N GLN A 101 6.68 -6.10 3.61
CA GLN A 101 7.49 -5.05 4.21
C GLN A 101 8.73 -4.80 3.36
N TYR A 102 9.04 -3.52 3.14
CA TYR A 102 10.21 -3.06 2.42
C TYR A 102 10.90 -1.94 3.19
N GLU A 103 12.22 -2.07 3.37
CA GLU A 103 13.05 -1.06 4.02
C GLU A 103 14.29 -0.75 3.19
N ASN A 104 14.50 0.53 2.88
CA ASN A 104 15.77 1.02 2.39
C ASN A 104 16.08 2.42 2.96
N GLU A 105 17.22 2.99 2.55
CA GLU A 105 17.70 4.28 3.07
C GLU A 105 16.85 5.49 2.65
N ILE A 106 16.02 5.35 1.61
CA ILE A 106 15.27 6.45 0.99
C ILE A 106 13.78 6.39 1.35
N THR A 107 13.18 5.21 1.34
CA THR A 107 11.77 4.99 1.62
C THR A 107 11.57 3.62 2.27
N SER A 108 10.71 3.55 3.28
CA SER A 108 10.39 2.30 3.98
C SER A 108 8.89 2.21 4.20
N GLY A 109 8.32 1.03 4.01
CA GLY A 109 6.87 0.87 3.98
C GLY A 109 6.38 -0.54 3.68
N TYR A 110 5.14 -0.61 3.20
CA TYR A 110 4.44 -1.85 2.93
C TYR A 110 3.85 -1.85 1.53
N PHE A 111 4.01 -2.97 0.83
CA PHE A 111 3.30 -3.29 -0.39
C PHE A 111 2.12 -4.20 -0.09
N LEU A 112 0.99 -3.86 -0.67
CA LEU A 112 -0.26 -4.60 -0.63
C LEU A 112 -0.70 -4.91 -2.06
N VAL A 113 -1.08 -6.16 -2.28
CA VAL A 113 -1.61 -6.66 -3.54
C VAL A 113 -3.10 -6.86 -3.39
N TYR A 114 -3.90 -6.16 -4.19
CA TYR A 114 -5.35 -6.33 -4.24
C TYR A 114 -5.71 -7.15 -5.48
N ASN A 115 -6.36 -8.30 -5.27
CA ASN A 115 -6.86 -9.15 -6.35
C ASN A 115 -8.39 -9.04 -6.42
N ASN A 116 -8.89 -8.67 -7.60
CA ASN A 116 -10.31 -8.51 -7.88
C ASN A 116 -11.08 -7.74 -6.77
N PRO A 117 -10.61 -6.54 -6.36
CA PRO A 117 -11.14 -5.83 -5.20
C PRO A 117 -12.58 -5.38 -5.34
N PHE A 118 -13.23 -5.54 -6.50
CA PHE A 118 -14.63 -5.15 -6.71
C PHE A 118 -15.51 -6.30 -7.21
N GLY A 119 -14.96 -7.52 -7.37
CA GLY A 119 -15.70 -8.71 -7.79
C GLY A 119 -16.24 -8.73 -9.22
N ILE A 120 -16.19 -7.60 -9.95
CA ILE A 120 -16.84 -7.45 -11.26
C ILE A 120 -15.88 -7.76 -12.42
N ARG A 121 -14.57 -7.60 -12.22
CA ARG A 121 -13.52 -7.70 -13.26
C ARG A 121 -12.22 -8.27 -12.71
N ASP A 122 -11.38 -8.78 -13.59
CA ASP A 122 -10.00 -9.17 -13.26
C ASP A 122 -9.10 -7.92 -13.09
N ASP A 123 -9.43 -7.12 -12.08
CA ASP A 123 -8.71 -5.91 -11.68
C ASP A 123 -7.68 -6.26 -10.61
N TYR A 124 -6.44 -5.84 -10.83
CA TYR A 124 -5.35 -6.07 -9.89
C TYR A 124 -4.66 -4.75 -9.57
N PHE A 125 -4.32 -4.56 -8.29
CA PHE A 125 -3.56 -3.40 -7.85
C PHE A 125 -2.37 -3.84 -7.01
N ILE A 126 -1.23 -3.19 -7.24
CA ILE A 126 -0.13 -3.14 -6.30
C ILE A 126 -0.19 -1.74 -5.69
N VAL A 127 -0.18 -1.64 -4.36
CA VAL A 127 -0.21 -0.36 -3.64
C VAL A 127 0.91 -0.34 -2.63
N TYR A 128 1.71 0.72 -2.66
CA TYR A 128 2.75 1.01 -1.69
C TYR A 128 2.28 2.09 -0.73
N TYR A 129 2.45 1.85 0.57
CA TYR A 129 2.29 2.84 1.63
C TYR A 129 3.63 2.97 2.34
N GLY A 130 4.30 4.11 2.19
CA GLY A 130 5.64 4.30 2.73
C GLY A 130 5.87 5.64 3.38
N PHE A 131 6.91 5.68 4.20
CA PHE A 131 7.50 6.87 4.75
C PHE A 131 8.76 7.22 3.96
N ILE A 132 8.94 8.51 3.66
CA ILE A 132 10.12 9.03 2.95
C ILE A 132 11.16 9.48 3.96
N GLY A 133 12.32 8.84 3.94
CA GLY A 133 13.47 9.14 4.79
C GLY A 133 13.98 7.93 5.57
N SER A 134 15.15 8.08 6.17
CA SER A 134 15.79 7.05 6.98
C SER A 134 15.23 7.06 8.40
N VAL A 135 14.28 6.17 8.69
CA VAL A 135 13.73 5.97 10.03
C VAL A 135 13.48 4.49 10.31
N ASN A 136 13.36 4.14 11.59
CA ASN A 136 12.85 2.83 11.98
C ASN A 136 11.39 2.70 11.56
N LEU A 137 11.10 1.79 10.63
CA LEU A 137 9.75 1.55 10.10
C LEU A 137 8.74 1.25 11.21
N SER A 138 9.16 0.59 12.30
CA SER A 138 8.26 0.28 13.43
C SER A 138 7.63 1.52 14.06
N ASN A 139 8.33 2.66 14.07
CA ASN A 139 7.80 3.91 14.59
C ASN A 139 6.74 4.52 13.66
N GLN A 140 6.78 4.16 12.38
CA GLN A 140 5.87 4.66 11.35
C GLN A 140 4.70 3.71 11.08
N THR A 141 4.78 2.45 11.51
CA THR A 141 3.78 1.42 11.25
C THR A 141 2.37 1.84 11.63
N VAL A 142 2.16 2.48 12.78
CA VAL A 142 0.82 2.91 13.21
C VAL A 142 0.18 3.91 12.22
N PHE A 143 0.97 4.83 11.69
CA PHE A 143 0.52 5.83 10.74
C PHE A 143 0.28 5.24 9.35
N LEU A 144 1.14 4.30 8.93
CA LEU A 144 0.97 3.57 7.67
C LEU A 144 -0.28 2.69 7.70
N LYS A 145 -0.60 2.05 8.83
CA LYS A 145 -1.85 1.29 9.00
C LYS A 145 -3.09 2.18 8.84
N GLU A 146 -3.06 3.40 9.37
CA GLU A 146 -4.17 4.35 9.21
C GLU A 146 -4.36 4.77 7.75
N LEU A 147 -3.27 5.00 7.00
CA LEU A 147 -3.34 5.25 5.57
C LEU A 147 -3.90 4.04 4.80
N ILE A 148 -3.47 2.83 5.14
CA ILE A 148 -3.99 1.58 4.56
C ILE A 148 -5.49 1.44 4.83
N ALA A 149 -5.93 1.62 6.08
CA ALA A 149 -7.34 1.55 6.45
C ALA A 149 -8.17 2.61 5.71
N ASN A 150 -7.64 3.82 5.53
CA ASN A 150 -8.28 4.88 4.75
C ASN A 150 -8.34 4.58 3.24
N GLY A 151 -7.42 3.78 2.69
CA GLY A 151 -7.45 3.31 1.30
C GLY A 151 -8.28 2.05 1.08
N TYR A 152 -8.55 1.26 2.12
CA TYR A 152 -9.22 -0.04 2.01
C TYR A 152 -10.75 0.06 1.85
N TYR A 153 -11.32 -0.79 1.01
CA TYR A 153 -12.77 -0.94 0.84
C TYR A 153 -13.25 -2.17 1.61
N ILE A 154 -14.08 -1.95 2.63
CA ILE A 154 -14.65 -3.02 3.47
C ILE A 154 -15.84 -3.65 2.75
N ASN A 155 -16.08 -4.95 2.98
CA ASN A 155 -17.20 -5.72 2.41
C ASN A 155 -17.13 -5.96 0.90
N GLU A 156 -16.00 -5.63 0.27
CA GLU A 156 -15.74 -6.01 -1.10
C GLU A 156 -15.25 -7.48 -1.19
N PRO A 157 -15.57 -8.21 -2.29
CA PRO A 157 -15.31 -9.65 -2.38
C PRO A 157 -13.86 -10.01 -2.72
N GLY A 158 -13.00 -9.03 -3.02
CA GLY A 158 -11.61 -9.28 -3.38
C GLY A 158 -10.72 -9.68 -2.21
N THR A 159 -9.47 -9.99 -2.53
CA THR A 159 -8.47 -10.37 -1.52
C THR A 159 -7.31 -9.39 -1.48
N VAL A 160 -6.68 -9.32 -0.31
CA VAL A 160 -5.47 -8.55 -0.07
C VAL A 160 -4.34 -9.51 0.29
N GLY A 161 -3.18 -9.35 -0.34
CA GLY A 161 -2.01 -10.18 -0.10
C GLY A 161 -0.70 -9.42 -0.25
N ASN A 162 0.40 -10.16 -0.17
CA ASN A 162 1.76 -9.67 -0.30
C ASN A 162 2.23 -9.76 -1.76
N LEU A 163 3.40 -9.19 -2.03
CA LEU A 163 4.20 -9.56 -3.21
C LEU A 163 4.73 -10.98 -2.96
N ASN A 164 4.62 -11.83 -3.98
CA ASN A 164 5.00 -13.23 -4.01
C ASN A 164 3.97 -14.21 -3.43
N ASN A 165 2.66 -13.90 -3.45
CA ASN A 165 1.65 -14.85 -2.98
C ASN A 165 1.58 -16.05 -3.97
N PRO A 166 2.06 -17.25 -3.58
CA PRO A 166 2.10 -18.40 -4.48
C PRO A 166 0.72 -19.06 -4.64
N PHE A 167 -0.28 -18.58 -3.89
CA PHE A 167 -1.67 -19.03 -3.97
C PHE A 167 -2.50 -18.00 -4.76
N LYS A 168 -2.23 -17.92 -6.07
CA LYS A 168 -3.22 -17.52 -7.06
C LYS A 168 -3.99 -18.74 -7.54
#